data_AF-A0AAE4M1L8-F1
#
_entry.id   AF-A0AAE4M1L8-F1
#
_cell.length_a   1.000
_cell.length_b   1.000
_cell.length_c   1.000
_cell.angle_alpha   90.00
_cell.angle_beta   90.00
_cell.angle_gamma   90.00
#
_symmetry.space_group_name_H-M   'P 1'
#
loop_
_entity.id
_entity.type
_entity.pdbx_description
1 polymer ?
#
loop_
_entity_poly.entity_id
_entity_poly.type
_entity_poly.pdbx_seq_one_letter_code
_entity_poly.pdbx_strand_id
1 'polypeptide(L)'
;MSLNEVHISSLVVHVLPEHLDEIKQQIEAHENAEIYGDSPEGKIIVVLETENQGFITDTIDAINNLPNVLSTVLVYHQIETGLEETDEEDTGTQHSQIEGEV
;
A
#
# COMPACT_ATOMS: atom_id res chain seq x y z
N MET A 1 -9.43 19.57 -10.76
CA MET A 1 -10.02 18.26 -10.45
C MET A 1 -8.87 17.44 -9.93
N SER A 2 -8.75 17.38 -8.60
CA SER A 2 -7.67 16.64 -7.96
C SER A 2 -7.97 15.15 -8.18
N LEU A 3 -7.15 14.47 -8.98
CA LEU A 3 -7.15 13.02 -8.94
C LEU A 3 -6.74 12.65 -7.52
N ASN A 4 -7.61 11.98 -6.76
CA ASN A 4 -7.24 11.42 -5.47
C ASN A 4 -6.38 10.19 -5.77
N GLU A 5 -5.06 10.38 -5.78
CA GLU A 5 -4.10 9.31 -6.01
C GLU A 5 -3.72 8.72 -4.66
N VAL A 6 -4.10 7.47 -4.40
CA VAL A 6 -3.73 6.77 -3.17
C VAL A 6 -2.56 5.85 -3.48
N HIS A 7 -1.46 6.02 -2.76
CA HIS A 7 -0.30 5.17 -2.89
C HIS A 7 -0.30 4.11 -1.80
N ILE A 8 -0.35 2.86 -2.21
CA ILE A 8 -0.34 1.69 -1.32
C ILE A 8 1.00 0.98 -1.53
N SER A 9 1.82 0.93 -0.49
CA SER A 9 3.17 0.36 -0.54
C SER A 9 3.32 -0.74 0.49
N SER A 10 3.90 -1.87 0.11
CA SER A 10 4.30 -2.91 1.08
C SER A 10 5.82 -2.96 1.14
N LEU A 11 6.35 -2.92 2.36
CA LEU A 11 7.77 -3.05 2.63
C LEU A 11 8.02 -4.14 3.68
N VAL A 12 9.18 -4.76 3.57
CA VAL A 12 9.70 -5.71 4.54
C VAL A 12 10.79 -5.02 5.34
N VAL A 13 10.59 -4.91 6.64
CA VAL A 13 11.56 -4.40 7.60
C VAL A 13 12.26 -5.59 8.24
N HIS A 14 13.58 -5.62 8.16
CA HIS A 14 14.40 -6.59 8.86
C HIS A 14 15.01 -5.92 10.07
N VAL A 15 14.78 -6.48 11.24
CA VAL A 15 15.21 -5.99 12.55
C VAL A 15 15.87 -7.11 13.34
N LEU A 16 16.57 -6.75 14.41
CA LEU A 16 17.02 -7.76 15.37
C LEU A 16 15.82 -8.38 16.10
N PRO A 17 15.72 -9.73 16.19
CA PRO A 17 14.59 -10.40 16.83
C PRO A 17 14.43 -10.02 18.32
N GLU A 18 15.52 -9.62 18.98
CA GLU A 18 15.53 -9.12 20.37
C GLU A 18 14.77 -7.79 20.52
N HIS A 19 14.67 -7.00 19.45
CA HIS A 19 14.03 -5.68 19.42
C HIS A 19 12.74 -5.66 18.59
N LEU A 20 12.27 -6.82 18.14
CA LEU A 20 11.11 -6.92 17.24
C LEU A 20 9.88 -6.20 17.80
N ASP A 21 9.55 -6.45 19.07
CA ASP A 21 8.37 -5.86 19.73
C ASP A 21 8.48 -4.33 19.88
N GLU A 22 9.68 -3.84 20.20
CA GLU A 22 9.97 -2.41 20.33
C GLU A 22 9.85 -1.68 18.97
N ILE A 23 10.36 -2.30 17.90
CA ILE A 23 10.25 -1.72 16.55
C ILE A 23 8.82 -1.82 16.04
N LYS A 24 8.08 -2.89 16.33
CA LYS A 24 6.65 -2.98 16.02
C LYS A 24 5.88 -1.81 16.63
N GLN A 25 6.06 -1.54 17.93
CA GLN A 25 5.40 -0.41 18.58
C GLN A 25 5.78 0.95 17.97
N GLN A 26 7.03 1.13 17.55
CA GLN A 26 7.45 2.35 16.86
C GLN A 26 6.79 2.48 15.49
N ILE A 27 6.70 1.39 14.73
CA ILE A 27 6.03 1.37 13.42
C ILE A 27 4.52 1.64 13.59
N GLU A 28 3.85 1.00 14.55
CA GLU A 28 2.42 1.21 14.84
C GLU A 28 2.11 2.63 15.35
N ALA A 29 3.11 3.39 15.80
CA ALA A 29 2.94 4.79 16.16
C ALA A 29 2.82 5.72 14.94
N HIS A 30 3.18 5.25 13.74
CA HIS A 30 2.96 5.97 12.50
C HIS A 30 1.51 5.76 12.03
N GLU A 31 0.73 6.84 11.95
CA GLU A 31 -0.70 6.80 11.55
C GLU A 31 -0.93 6.20 10.14
N ASN A 32 0.10 6.24 9.31
CA ASN A 32 0.13 5.80 7.92
C ASN A 32 0.88 4.46 7.72
N ALA A 33 1.20 3.74 8.79
CA ALA A 33 1.86 2.44 8.72
C ALA A 33 1.09 1.35 9.48
N GLU A 34 0.79 0.26 8.79
CA GLU A 34 0.10 -0.89 9.35
C GLU A 34 0.96 -2.15 9.26
N ILE A 35 1.02 -2.92 10.34
CA ILE A 35 1.78 -4.17 10.37
C ILE A 35 0.89 -5.32 9.94
N TYR A 36 1.15 -5.87 8.76
CA TYR A 36 0.40 -6.99 8.22
C TYR A 36 0.84 -8.34 8.80
N GLY A 37 2.12 -8.44 9.20
CA GLY A 37 2.65 -9.64 9.83
C GLY A 37 4.09 -9.49 10.28
N ASP A 38 4.53 -10.42 11.12
CA ASP A 38 5.91 -10.51 11.56
C ASP A 38 6.38 -11.97 11.58
N SER A 39 7.70 -12.15 11.68
CA SER A 39 8.37 -13.43 11.75
C SER A 39 9.35 -13.44 12.91
N PRO A 40 9.46 -14.55 13.67
CA PRO A 40 10.42 -14.69 14.76
C PRO A 40 11.89 -14.58 14.32
N GLU A 41 12.15 -14.61 13.01
CA GLU A 41 13.46 -14.33 12.42
C GLU A 41 13.85 -12.84 12.42
N GLY A 42 12.96 -11.94 12.84
CA GLY A 42 13.21 -10.49 12.80
C GLY A 42 12.69 -9.81 11.53
N LYS A 43 11.71 -10.39 10.82
CA LYS A 43 11.11 -9.77 9.63
C LYS A 43 9.73 -9.23 9.97
N ILE A 44 9.42 -8.02 9.53
CA ILE A 44 8.13 -7.36 9.74
C ILE A 44 7.62 -6.91 8.36
N ILE A 45 6.37 -7.23 8.05
CA ILE A 45 5.68 -6.78 6.85
C ILE A 45 4.86 -5.55 7.23
N VAL A 46 5.18 -4.43 6.62
CA VAL A 46 4.50 -3.15 6.85
C VAL A 46 3.85 -2.69 5.57
N VAL A 47 2.63 -2.21 5.67
CA VAL A 47 1.86 -1.62 4.58
C VAL A 47 1.70 -0.13 4.91
N LEU A 48 2.06 0.72 3.95
CA LEU A 48 1.90 2.16 4.03
C LEU A 48 0.81 2.59 3.05
N GLU A 49 -0.10 3.44 3.51
CA GLU A 49 -1.12 4.09 2.68
C GLU A 49 -1.00 5.61 2.82
N THR A 50 -0.89 6.31 1.69
CA THR A 50 -0.84 7.78 1.70
C THR A 50 -1.26 8.37 0.36
N GLU A 51 -1.86 9.55 0.42
CA GLU A 51 -2.25 10.35 -0.75
C GLU A 51 -1.06 11.07 -1.42
N ASN A 52 0.15 10.99 -0.83
CA ASN A 52 1.33 11.69 -1.31
C ASN A 52 2.54 10.77 -1.43
N GLN A 53 3.05 10.58 -2.65
CA GLN A 53 4.25 9.79 -2.92
C GLN A 53 5.46 10.19 -2.04
N GLY A 54 5.62 11.50 -1.77
CA GLY A 54 6.72 12.01 -0.95
C GLY A 54 6.73 11.45 0.48
N PHE A 55 5.54 11.22 1.06
CA PHE A 55 5.41 10.70 2.42
C PHE A 55 5.83 9.23 2.53
N ILE A 56 5.67 8.44 1.47
CA ILE A 56 6.07 7.03 1.46
C ILE A 56 7.58 6.93 1.65
N THR A 57 8.34 7.64 0.82
CA THR A 57 9.81 7.58 0.84
C THR A 57 10.34 8.11 2.17
N ASP A 58 9.77 9.19 2.70
CA ASP A 58 10.14 9.76 4.00
C ASP A 58 9.87 8.76 5.15
N THR A 59 8.72 8.09 5.12
CA THR A 59 8.37 7.06 6.11
C THR A 59 9.30 5.85 6.01
N ILE A 60 9.64 5.40 4.79
CA ILE A 60 10.60 4.31 4.60
C ILE A 60 11.97 4.69 5.14
N ASP A 61 12.44 5.92 4.88
CA ASP A 61 13.73 6.40 5.37
C ASP A 61 13.73 6.54 6.89
N ALA A 62 12.62 7.04 7.46
CA ALA A 62 12.42 7.12 8.91
C ALA A 62 12.50 5.73 9.56
N ILE A 63 11.79 4.73 9.00
CA ILE A 63 11.82 3.34 9.46
C ILE A 63 13.23 2.75 9.29
N ASN A 64 13.91 3.03 8.18
CA ASN A 64 15.27 2.54 7.93
C ASN A 64 16.28 3.09 8.95
N ASN A 65 16.11 4.36 9.36
CA ASN A 65 16.96 5.02 10.34
C ASN A 65 16.61 4.66 11.79
N LEU A 66 15.57 3.87 12.05
CA LEU A 66 15.27 3.43 13.41
C LEU A 66 16.43 2.58 13.97
N PRO A 67 16.77 2.76 15.25
CA PRO A 67 17.77 1.93 15.91
C PRO A 67 17.33 0.46 15.84
N ASN A 68 18.27 -0.46 15.65
CA ASN A 68 18.03 -1.92 15.57
C ASN A 68 17.34 -2.42 14.28
N VAL A 69 17.03 -1.53 13.33
CA VAL A 69 16.65 -1.91 11.96
C VAL A 69 17.91 -2.23 11.16
N LEU A 70 17.92 -3.42 10.56
CA LEU A 70 19.02 -3.91 9.74
C LEU A 70 18.85 -3.49 8.28
N SER A 71 17.62 -3.54 7.77
CA SER A 71 17.31 -3.17 6.39
C SER A 71 15.80 -3.00 6.19
N THR A 72 15.41 -2.12 5.27
CA THR A 72 14.03 -1.99 4.79
C THR A 72 14.01 -2.18 3.28
N VAL A 73 13.12 -3.04 2.79
CA VAL A 73 13.00 -3.34 1.36
C VAL A 73 11.56 -3.13 0.92
N LEU A 74 11.34 -2.19 0.00
CA LEU A 74 10.06 -2.01 -0.66
C LEU A 74 9.83 -3.21 -1.61
N VAL A 75 8.79 -3.99 -1.35
CA VAL A 75 8.46 -5.18 -2.14
C VAL A 75 7.30 -4.92 -3.11
N TYR A 76 6.47 -3.92 -2.81
CA TYR A 76 5.30 -3.59 -3.61
C TYR A 76 4.99 -2.10 -3.54
N HIS A 77 4.58 -1.52 -4.67
CA HIS A 77 4.08 -0.15 -4.74
C HIS A 77 2.99 -0.08 -5.80
N GLN A 78 1.77 0.23 -5.37
CA GLN A 78 0.60 0.50 -6.20
C GLN A 78 0.25 1.98 -6.08
N ILE A 79 -0.12 2.58 -7.20
CA ILE A 79 -0.71 3.91 -7.24
C ILE A 79 -2.14 3.70 -7.75
N GLU A 80 -3.11 3.92 -6.89
CA GLU A 80 -4.52 3.85 -7.23
C GLU A 80 -4.99 5.26 -7.61
N THR A 81 -5.39 5.43 -8.86
CA THR A 81 -5.90 6.71 -9.39
C THR A 81 -7.28 6.46 -9.96
N GLY A 82 -8.25 7.29 -9.55
CA GLY A 82 -9.62 7.17 -10.04
C GLY A 82 -10.46 6.15 -9.28
N LEU A 83 -10.82 6.48 -8.02
CA LEU A 83 -12.15 6.10 -7.53
C LEU A 83 -13.18 6.85 -8.38
N GLU A 84 -13.37 6.42 -9.63
CA GLU A 84 -14.57 6.76 -10.38
C GLU A 84 -15.72 6.15 -9.57
N GLU A 85 -16.56 7.01 -8.98
CA GLU A 85 -17.90 6.62 -8.56
C GLU A 85 -18.46 5.80 -9.72
N THR A 86 -18.63 4.50 -9.50
CA THR A 86 -19.37 3.68 -10.45
C THR A 86 -20.82 4.14 -10.29
N ASP A 87 -21.17 5.22 -10.99
CA ASP A 87 -22.57 5.57 -11.24
C ASP A 87 -23.18 4.34 -11.94
N GLU A 88 -23.97 3.60 -11.16
CA GLU A 88 -24.84 2.54 -11.62
C GLU A 88 -25.97 3.14 -12.49
N GLU A 89 -25.70 3.51 -13.74
CA GLU A 89 -26.71 3.86 -14.75
C GLU A 89 -26.23 3.27 -16.10
N ASP A 90 -26.89 2.38 -16.84
CA ASP A 90 -28.27 2.39 -17.30
C ASP A 90 -28.66 1.00 -17.83
N THR A 91 -29.80 0.49 -17.37
CA THR A 91 -30.48 -0.67 -17.93
C THR A 91 -31.14 -0.30 -19.27
N GLY A 92 -30.49 -0.56 -20.40
CA GLY A 92 -31.01 -0.18 -21.73
C GLY A 92 -31.00 -1.32 -22.75
N THR A 93 -32.17 -1.91 -22.99
CA THR A 93 -32.41 -3.03 -23.93
C THR A 93 -32.41 -2.55 -25.41
N GLN A 94 -32.10 -3.47 -26.34
CA GLN A 94 -32.39 -3.49 -27.81
C GLN A 94 -31.36 -2.78 -28.72
N HIS A 95 -30.86 -3.32 -29.84
CA HIS A 95 -31.53 -4.06 -30.92
C HIS A 95 -30.55 -5.02 -31.63
N SER A 96 -31.00 -6.26 -31.86
CA SER A 96 -30.39 -7.22 -32.79
C SER A 96 -30.64 -6.74 -34.22
N GLN A 97 -29.58 -6.65 -35.03
CA GLN A 97 -29.72 -6.62 -36.49
C GLN A 97 -28.79 -7.68 -37.09
N ILE A 98 -29.40 -8.84 -37.34
CA ILE A 98 -29.07 -9.75 -38.43
C ILE A 98 -28.72 -8.97 -39.69
N GLU A 99 -27.68 -9.36 -40.43
CA GLU A 99 -27.64 -9.49 -41.91
C GLU A 99 -26.42 -10.35 -42.28
N GLY A 100 -26.64 -11.66 -42.40
CA GLY A 100 -25.82 -12.51 -43.26
C GLY A 100 -26.53 -12.59 -44.59
N GLU A 101 -25.93 -12.03 -45.65
CA GLU A 101 -26.43 -12.18 -47.02
C GLU A 101 -25.34 -12.88 -47.87
N VAL A 102 -25.74 -14.09 -48.28
CA VAL A 102 -25.32 -15.02 -49.36
C VAL A 102 -23.89 -15.03 -49.93
#